data_AF-A0A7S2Q864-F1
#
_entry.id   AF-A0A7S2Q864-F1
#
_cell.length_a   1.000
_cell.length_b   1.000
_cell.length_c   1.000
_cell.angle_alpha   90.00
_cell.angle_beta   90.00
_cell.angle_gamma   90.00
#
_symmetry.space_group_name_H-M   'P 1'
#
loop_
_entity.id
_entity.type
_entity.pdbx_description
1 polymer ?
#
loop_
_entity_poly.entity_id
_entity_poly.type
_entity_poly.pdbx_seq_one_letter_code
_entity_poly.pdbx_strand_id
1 'polypeptide(L)'
;PRGAGSKASGDKPAAEWHDFDISTARRAVYSIAPLQARRYVLMEVRGNLIKEERQALVRRFGGGAFEVQARVAVGAPTQDFRETVQRLVLKQKQESSDRAFQVKKMEEKRKWQGGKTQV
;
A
#
# COMPACT_ATOMS: atom_id res chain seq x y z
N PRO A 1 12.66 12.03 5.50
CA PRO A 1 11.28 11.97 6.05
C PRO A 1 10.27 11.57 4.95
N ARG A 2 9.83 10.31 4.92
CA ARG A 2 8.71 9.89 4.07
C ARG A 2 7.43 10.21 4.83
N GLY A 3 6.71 11.23 4.36
CA GLY A 3 5.51 11.75 5.00
C GLY A 3 4.46 10.66 5.22
N ALA A 4 3.77 10.75 6.34
CA ALA A 4 2.59 9.95 6.66
C ALA A 4 1.63 9.97 5.46
N GLY A 5 1.26 8.76 5.01
CA GLY A 5 0.67 8.54 3.70
C GLY A 5 -0.67 9.23 3.51
N SER A 6 -0.66 10.27 2.67
CA SER A 6 -1.81 10.50 1.82
C SER A 6 -2.00 9.24 0.96
N LYS A 7 -3.25 8.81 0.73
CA LYS A 7 -3.57 7.70 -0.19
C LYS A 7 -3.26 8.05 -1.66
N ALA A 8 -2.40 9.03 -1.89
CA ALA A 8 -1.95 9.48 -3.18
C ALA A 8 -0.85 8.54 -3.70
N SER A 9 -0.79 8.41 -5.01
CA SER A 9 0.36 7.87 -5.73
C SER A 9 0.68 8.80 -6.90
N GLY A 10 1.85 8.65 -7.53
CA GLY A 10 2.26 9.53 -8.64
C GLY A 10 1.27 9.50 -9.82
N ASP A 11 0.64 8.36 -10.05
CA ASP A 11 -0.44 8.15 -11.04
C ASP A 11 -1.84 8.52 -10.53
N LYS A 12 -1.97 8.80 -9.22
CA LYS A 12 -3.23 9.05 -8.53
C LYS A 12 -3.02 10.12 -7.45
N PRO A 13 -2.75 11.38 -7.85
CA PRO A 13 -2.47 12.44 -6.89
C PRO A 13 -3.67 12.65 -5.97
N ALA A 14 -3.39 13.03 -4.71
CA ALA A 14 -4.40 13.68 -3.88
C ALA A 14 -4.58 15.07 -4.48
N ALA A 15 -5.64 15.25 -5.24
CA ALA A 15 -5.86 16.49 -5.94
C ALA A 15 -6.49 17.51 -5.00
N GLU A 16 -5.66 18.42 -4.54
CA GLU A 16 -6.08 19.77 -4.17
C GLU A 16 -5.68 20.68 -5.34
N TRP A 17 -6.27 20.44 -6.52
CA TRP A 17 -6.12 21.35 -7.66
C TRP A 17 -7.34 22.27 -7.63
N HIS A 18 -7.11 23.56 -7.33
CA HIS A 18 -8.06 24.68 -7.41
C HIS A 18 -9.55 24.32 -7.38
N ASP A 19 -10.17 24.36 -6.19
CA ASP A 19 -11.61 24.16 -5.90
C ASP A 19 -12.28 22.88 -6.45
N PHE A 20 -11.56 22.05 -7.21
CA PHE A 20 -12.09 20.84 -7.83
C PHE A 20 -11.54 19.59 -7.16
N ASP A 21 -12.40 18.94 -6.39
CA ASP A 21 -12.07 17.68 -5.73
C ASP A 21 -12.10 16.50 -6.75
N ILE A 22 -10.96 16.22 -7.38
CA ILE A 22 -10.78 15.07 -8.29
C ILE A 22 -11.09 13.75 -7.57
N SER A 23 -10.97 13.68 -6.24
CA SER A 23 -11.29 12.45 -5.50
C SER A 23 -12.78 12.13 -5.54
N THR A 24 -13.63 13.16 -5.50
CA THR A 24 -15.09 13.06 -5.64
C THR A 24 -15.48 12.73 -7.08
N ALA A 25 -14.90 13.40 -8.07
CA ALA A 25 -15.15 13.10 -9.49
C ALA A 25 -14.80 11.64 -9.84
N ARG A 26 -13.64 11.15 -9.36
CA ARG A 26 -13.23 9.76 -9.55
C ARG A 26 -14.20 8.78 -8.89
N ARG A 27 -14.73 9.11 -7.71
CA ARG A 27 -15.72 8.28 -7.02
C ARG A 27 -16.99 8.14 -7.85
N ALA A 28 -17.47 9.23 -8.45
CA ALA A 28 -18.63 9.24 -9.33
C ALA A 28 -18.38 8.42 -10.61
N VAL A 29 -17.20 8.54 -11.22
CA VAL A 29 -16.82 7.71 -12.38
C VAL A 29 -16.84 6.22 -12.01
N TYR A 30 -16.27 5.84 -10.86
CA TYR A 30 -16.26 4.44 -10.41
C TYR A 30 -17.61 3.89 -9.99
N SER A 31 -18.60 4.72 -9.65
CA SER A 31 -19.97 4.25 -9.42
C SER A 31 -20.75 4.05 -10.71
N ILE A 32 -20.49 4.85 -11.74
CA ILE A 32 -21.24 4.81 -13.01
C ILE A 32 -20.61 3.82 -14.00
N ALA A 33 -19.28 3.68 -14.02
CA ALA A 33 -18.58 2.83 -14.98
C ALA A 33 -19.07 1.37 -15.01
N PRO A 34 -19.38 0.70 -13.89
CA PRO A 34 -19.94 -0.66 -13.90
C PRO A 34 -21.40 -0.75 -14.39
N LEU A 35 -22.12 0.37 -14.52
CA LEU A 35 -23.51 0.37 -15.01
C LEU A 35 -23.57 0.47 -16.53
N GLN A 36 -22.52 0.99 -17.14
CA GLN A 36 -22.48 1.27 -18.56
C GLN A 36 -21.72 0.16 -19.27
N ALA A 37 -22.38 -0.64 -20.11
CA ALA A 37 -21.79 -1.76 -20.87
C ALA A 37 -20.81 -1.30 -21.98
N ARG A 38 -19.77 -0.55 -21.61
CA ARG A 38 -18.69 -0.07 -22.47
C ARG A 38 -17.38 -0.72 -22.06
N ARG A 39 -16.45 -0.85 -23.01
CA ARG A 39 -15.09 -1.31 -22.72
C ARG A 39 -14.33 -0.19 -22.01
N TYR A 40 -13.89 -0.43 -20.78
CA TYR A 40 -13.09 0.52 -20.01
C TYR A 40 -11.67 0.01 -19.80
N VAL A 41 -10.72 0.94 -19.79
CA VAL A 41 -9.33 0.68 -19.42
C VAL A 41 -9.00 1.53 -18.20
N LEU A 42 -8.73 0.87 -17.06
CA LEU A 42 -8.35 1.55 -15.81
C LEU A 42 -6.82 1.48 -15.65
N MET A 43 -6.16 2.58 -16.01
CA MET A 43 -4.71 2.72 -15.95
C MET A 43 -4.24 3.22 -14.57
N GLU A 44 -4.45 2.41 -13.52
CA GLU A 44 -3.82 2.66 -12.22
C GLU A 44 -2.51 1.84 -12.12
N VAL A 45 -1.40 2.45 -11.70
CA VAL A 45 -0.12 1.75 -11.50
C VAL A 45 -0.11 1.10 -10.13
N ARG A 46 -0.28 1.90 -9.07
CA ARG A 46 -0.23 1.40 -7.70
C ARG A 46 -1.34 0.39 -7.42
N GLY A 47 -2.57 0.77 -7.75
CA GLY A 47 -3.76 -0.06 -7.49
C GLY A 47 -3.71 -1.40 -8.21
N ASN A 48 -3.09 -1.45 -9.40
CA ASN A 48 -2.93 -2.70 -10.14
C ASN A 48 -1.74 -3.55 -9.66
N LEU A 49 -0.74 -2.98 -8.99
CA LEU A 49 0.40 -3.72 -8.46
C LEU A 49 0.14 -4.31 -7.07
N ILE A 50 -0.61 -3.59 -6.22
CA ILE A 50 -0.97 -4.06 -4.88
C ILE A 50 -2.16 -5.03 -4.98
N LYS A 51 -1.97 -6.27 -4.49
CA LYS A 51 -2.96 -7.35 -4.63
C LYS A 51 -4.31 -6.97 -4.04
N GLU A 52 -4.31 -6.38 -2.87
CA GLU A 52 -5.51 -6.01 -2.10
C GLU A 52 -6.28 -4.89 -2.81
N GLU A 53 -5.56 -3.87 -3.27
CA GLU A 53 -6.16 -2.74 -4.00
C GLU A 53 -6.74 -3.21 -5.35
N ARG A 54 -6.04 -4.09 -6.07
CA ARG A 54 -6.51 -4.70 -7.33
C ARG A 54 -7.79 -5.49 -7.12
N GLN A 55 -7.84 -6.35 -6.09
CA GLN A 55 -9.04 -7.11 -5.78
C GLN A 55 -10.22 -6.20 -5.42
N ALA A 56 -9.98 -5.14 -4.64
CA ALA A 56 -11.03 -4.17 -4.30
C ALA A 56 -11.55 -3.41 -5.53
N LEU A 57 -10.68 -3.13 -6.51
CA LEU A 57 -11.06 -2.48 -7.76
C LEU A 57 -11.87 -3.42 -8.66
N VAL A 58 -11.44 -4.66 -8.84
CA VAL A 58 -12.15 -5.68 -9.64
C VAL A 58 -13.56 -5.95 -9.12
N ARG A 59 -13.73 -6.02 -7.79
CA ARG A 59 -15.05 -6.25 -7.16
C ARG A 59 -16.11 -5.22 -7.56
N ARG A 60 -15.71 -4.00 -7.91
CA ARG A 60 -16.64 -2.94 -8.36
C ARG A 60 -17.28 -3.26 -9.71
N PHE A 61 -16.62 -4.08 -10.54
CA PHE A 61 -17.07 -4.48 -11.87
C PHE A 61 -17.66 -5.90 -11.89
N GLY A 62 -17.86 -6.52 -10.73
CA GLY A 62 -18.29 -7.93 -10.60
C GLY A 62 -19.77 -8.21 -10.88
N GLY A 63 -20.55 -7.23 -11.34
CA GLY A 63 -22.00 -7.34 -11.56
C GLY A 63 -22.43 -8.21 -12.77
N GLY A 64 -21.58 -9.10 -13.28
CA GLY A 64 -21.89 -10.01 -14.38
C GLY A 64 -21.90 -9.41 -15.80
N ALA A 65 -21.87 -8.09 -15.94
CA ALA A 65 -21.88 -7.41 -17.24
C ALA A 65 -20.49 -7.28 -17.92
N PHE A 66 -19.41 -7.62 -17.21
CA PHE A 66 -18.04 -7.48 -17.72
C PHE A 66 -17.20 -8.72 -17.47
N GLU A 67 -16.42 -9.11 -18.46
CA GLU A 67 -15.27 -9.97 -18.26
C GLU A 67 -14.11 -9.12 -17.72
N VAL A 68 -13.64 -9.45 -16.51
CA VAL A 68 -12.54 -8.71 -15.88
C VAL A 68 -11.21 -9.40 -16.20
N GLN A 69 -10.45 -8.84 -17.14
CA GLN A 69 -9.08 -9.27 -17.43
C GLN A 69 -8.07 -8.31 -16.79
N ALA A 70 -7.25 -8.81 -15.88
CA ALA A 70 -6.12 -8.06 -15.32
C ALA A 70 -4.83 -8.46 -16.07
N ARG A 71 -4.25 -7.53 -16.84
CA ARG A 71 -2.94 -7.71 -17.48
C ARG A 71 -1.92 -6.85 -16.77
N VAL A 72 -0.92 -7.47 -16.14
CA VAL A 72 0.22 -6.76 -15.54
C VAL A 72 1.36 -6.78 -16.55
N ALA A 73 1.54 -5.67 -17.27
CA ALA A 73 2.64 -5.50 -18.22
C ALA A 73 3.93 -5.02 -17.53
N VAL A 74 4.33 -5.71 -16.46
CA VAL A 74 5.61 -5.42 -15.77
C VAL A 74 6.51 -6.61 -15.97
N GLY A 75 7.61 -6.40 -16.70
CA GLY A 75 8.65 -7.41 -16.88
C GLY A 75 9.32 -7.78 -15.55
N ALA A 76 10.14 -8.83 -15.58
CA ALA A 76 11.01 -9.15 -14.46
C ALA A 76 11.90 -7.94 -14.12
N PRO A 77 11.90 -7.44 -12.86
CA PRO A 77 12.80 -6.37 -12.49
C PRO A 77 14.25 -6.83 -12.64
N THR A 78 15.15 -5.92 -13.01
CA THR A 78 16.59 -6.19 -13.14
C THR A 78 17.17 -6.73 -11.83
N GLN A 79 18.24 -7.52 -11.93
CA GLN A 79 18.88 -8.14 -10.77
C GLN A 79 19.33 -7.07 -9.74
N ASP A 80 19.98 -6.01 -10.21
CA ASP A 80 20.45 -4.89 -9.36
C ASP A 80 19.32 -4.23 -8.56
N PHE A 81 18.14 -4.06 -9.19
CA PHE A 81 16.98 -3.49 -8.52
C PHE A 81 16.47 -4.42 -7.43
N ARG A 82 16.39 -5.73 -7.71
CA ARG A 82 15.96 -6.74 -6.72
C ARG A 82 16.90 -6.75 -5.52
N GLU A 83 18.20 -6.82 -5.75
CA GLU A 83 19.20 -6.85 -4.68
C GLU A 83 19.15 -5.59 -3.82
N THR A 84 18.99 -4.42 -4.46
CA THR A 84 18.88 -3.14 -3.75
C THR A 84 17.63 -3.09 -2.88
N VAL A 85 16.47 -3.48 -3.42
CA VAL A 85 15.21 -3.52 -2.67
C VAL A 85 15.28 -4.54 -1.54
N GLN A 86 15.80 -5.74 -1.79
CA GLN A 86 15.95 -6.78 -0.76
C GLN A 86 16.86 -6.31 0.37
N ARG A 87 17.99 -5.67 0.07
CA ARG A 87 18.89 -5.08 1.07
C ARG A 87 18.19 -4.02 1.93
N LEU A 88 17.39 -3.14 1.32
CA LEU A 88 16.62 -2.13 2.04
C LEU A 88 15.57 -2.77 2.96
N VAL A 89 14.83 -3.77 2.45
CA VAL A 89 13.82 -4.50 3.22
C VAL A 89 14.44 -5.27 4.38
N LEU A 90 15.59 -5.92 4.16
CA LEU A 90 16.34 -6.61 5.20
C LEU A 90 16.78 -5.63 6.31
N LYS A 91 17.36 -4.49 5.93
CA LYS A 91 17.75 -3.45 6.90
C LYS A 91 16.55 -2.97 7.73
N GLN A 92 15.42 -2.70 7.09
CA GLN A 92 14.21 -2.27 7.78
C GLN A 92 13.68 -3.34 8.75
N LYS A 93 13.70 -4.62 8.34
CA LYS A 93 13.32 -5.74 9.21
C LYS A 93 14.26 -5.87 10.40
N GLN A 94 15.57 -5.77 10.17
CA GLN A 94 16.57 -5.85 11.24
C GLN A 94 16.36 -4.72 12.26
N GLU A 95 16.24 -3.46 11.81
CA GLU A 95 15.99 -2.33 12.70
C GLU A 95 14.70 -2.50 13.52
N SER A 96 13.63 -3.05 12.92
CA SER A 96 12.38 -3.33 13.64
C SER A 96 12.55 -4.42 14.71
N SER A 97 13.33 -5.46 14.40
CA SER A 97 13.63 -6.56 15.32
C SER A 97 14.52 -6.10 16.47
N ASP A 98 15.56 -5.32 16.18
CA ASP A 98 16.49 -4.78 17.17
C ASP A 98 15.77 -3.84 18.13
N ARG A 99 14.87 -2.97 17.63
CA ARG A 99 14.02 -2.12 18.47
C ARG A 99 13.13 -2.96 19.39
N ALA A 100 12.46 -3.98 18.84
CA ALA A 100 11.62 -4.87 19.65
C ALA A 100 12.42 -5.61 20.72
N PHE A 101 13.64 -6.05 20.39
CA PHE A 101 14.54 -6.72 21.34
C PHE A 101 15.02 -5.77 22.45
N GLN A 102 15.40 -4.54 22.12
CA GLN A 102 15.84 -3.55 23.10
C GLN A 102 14.70 -3.18 24.07
N VAL A 103 13.47 -3.04 23.58
CA VAL A 103 12.29 -2.82 24.43
C VAL A 103 12.12 -3.96 25.43
N LYS A 104 12.14 -5.22 24.95
CA LYS A 104 12.06 -6.40 25.84
C LYS A 104 13.18 -6.43 26.89
N LYS A 105 14.41 -6.17 26.48
CA LYS A 105 15.58 -6.15 27.39
C LYS A 105 15.46 -5.07 28.47
N MET A 106 14.91 -3.90 28.13
CA MET A 106 14.67 -2.82 29.08
C MET A 106 13.56 -3.18 30.08
N GLU A 107 12.49 -3.83 29.61
CA GLU A 107 11.41 -4.32 30.47
C GLU A 107 11.88 -5.41 31.44
N GLU A 108 12.68 -6.37 30.97
CA GLU A 108 13.27 -7.42 31.80
C GLU A 108 14.22 -6.85 32.87
N LYS A 109 15.07 -5.89 32.50
CA LYS A 109 15.93 -5.18 33.46
C LYS A 109 15.13 -4.41 34.50
N ARG A 110 14.05 -3.74 34.10
CA ARG A 110 13.14 -3.04 35.02
C ARG A 110 12.48 -4.00 36.00
N LYS A 111 12.00 -5.16 35.53
CA LYS A 111 11.40 -6.20 36.40
C LYS A 111 12.42 -6.76 37.39
N TRP A 112 13.65 -7.01 36.94
CA TRP A 112 14.73 -7.50 37.81
C TRP A 112 15.15 -6.47 38.86
N GLN A 113 15.26 -5.19 38.51
CA GLN A 113 15.56 -4.13 39.47
C GLN A 113 14.42 -3.91 40.47
N GLY A 114 13.16 -3.94 40.01
CA GLY A 114 11.99 -3.85 40.91
C GLY A 114 11.89 -5.02 41.89
N GLY A 115 12.26 -6.24 41.48
CA GLY A 115 12.31 -7.40 42.36
C GLY A 115 13.46 -7.38 43.38
N LYS A 116 14.52 -6.61 43.13
CA LYS A 116 15.66 -6.46 44.05
C LYS A 116 15.42 -5.45 45.18
N THR A 117 14.45 -4.54 45.03
CA THR A 117 14.14 -3.50 46.03
C THR A 117 13.09 -3.98 47.06
N GLN A 118 12.55 -5.19 46.90
CA GLN A 118 11.51 -5.78 47.78
C GLN A 118 12.03 -6.89 48.72
N VAL A 119 13.34 -7.09 48.83
CA VAL A 119 14.00 -8.00 49.78
C VAL A 119 15.01 -7.21 50.60
#